data_AF-A0A6J5V1R9-F1
#
_entry.id   AF-A0A6J5V1R9-F1
#
_cell.length_a   1.000
_cell.length_b   1.000
_cell.length_c   1.000
_cell.angle_alpha   90.00
_cell.angle_beta   90.00
_cell.angle_gamma   90.00
#
_symmetry.space_group_name_H-M   'P 1'
#
loop_
_entity.id
_entity.type
_entity.pdbx_description
1 polymer ?
#
loop_
_entity_poly.entity_id
_entity_poly.type
_entity_poly.pdbx_seq_one_letter_code
_entity_poly.pdbx_strand_id
1 'polypeptide(L)'
;MIGFNMIICRYAPATQLWRGRLHVMGGSKENRHTPSVDHWSIAVKDGKALEKEWRKEAPIPRGGPHRACVVMSDRLFLIGGQEGDFMPKPGSPIFKCSRRHEVVYGDAYMLDSEMKWKVLPPMPKPNSHIESSLAAIMETYHTKEDDCKRNAYMEAELQCSNGIQSMERKLRIACHASDANIDNVLKV
;
A
#
# COMPACT_ATOMS: atom_id res chain seq x y z
N MET A 1 14.80 -18.49 15.32
CA MET A 1 13.64 -17.62 14.99
C MET A 1 13.86 -16.28 15.66
N ILE A 2 14.24 -15.25 14.90
CA ILE A 2 14.39 -13.89 15.44
C ILE A 2 13.04 -13.22 15.17
N GLY A 3 12.25 -13.02 16.22
CA GLY A 3 10.93 -12.39 16.12
C GLY A 3 11.07 -10.91 15.85
N PHE A 4 10.86 -10.49 14.60
CA PHE A 4 10.58 -9.11 14.25
C PHE A 4 9.17 -8.79 14.74
N ASN A 5 9.03 -8.30 15.97
CA ASN A 5 7.75 -7.90 16.51
C ASN A 5 7.34 -6.57 15.86
N MET A 6 6.71 -6.63 14.69
CA MET A 6 5.80 -5.56 14.28
C MET A 6 4.63 -5.65 15.28
N ILE A 7 4.62 -4.73 16.25
CA ILE A 7 3.90 -4.91 17.52
C ILE A 7 2.39 -5.15 17.33
N ILE A 8 1.80 -4.86 16.16
CA ILE A 8 0.38 -5.10 15.88
C ILE A 8 0.17 -5.41 14.38
N CYS A 9 -0.61 -6.44 14.05
CA CYS A 9 -1.05 -6.70 12.68
C CYS A 9 -1.79 -5.49 12.10
N ARG A 10 -1.50 -5.17 10.82
CA ARG A 10 -2.13 -4.06 10.09
C ARG A 10 -2.67 -4.57 8.77
N TYR A 11 -3.88 -4.15 8.43
CA TYR A 11 -4.50 -4.42 7.13
C TYR A 11 -4.20 -3.28 6.17
N ALA A 12 -3.64 -3.61 5.01
CA ALA A 12 -3.23 -2.68 3.95
C ALA A 12 -2.54 -1.40 4.45
N PRO A 13 -1.45 -1.51 5.25
CA PRO A 13 -0.62 -0.36 5.56
C PRO A 13 0.13 0.11 4.31
N ALA A 14 0.47 1.39 4.27
CA ALA A 14 1.40 1.91 3.28
C ALA A 14 2.83 1.53 3.67
N THR A 15 3.62 1.05 2.71
CA THR A 15 5.02 0.67 2.92
C THR A 15 5.93 1.32 1.87
N GLN A 16 7.11 1.74 2.29
CA GLN A 16 8.08 2.35 1.37
C GLN A 16 9.52 2.30 1.89
N LEU A 17 10.48 2.14 0.98
CA LEU A 17 11.90 2.29 1.29
C LEU A 17 12.31 3.76 1.19
N TRP A 18 12.87 4.31 2.28
CA TRP A 18 13.39 5.67 2.31
C TRP A 18 14.58 5.75 3.28
N ARG A 19 15.67 6.42 2.86
CA ARG A 19 16.88 6.62 3.68
C ARG A 19 17.44 5.34 4.31
N GLY A 20 17.45 4.24 3.55
CA GLY A 20 17.95 2.93 4.00
C GLY A 20 17.05 2.23 5.01
N ARG A 21 15.78 2.62 5.11
CA ARG A 21 14.81 2.05 6.06
C ARG A 21 13.53 1.66 5.35
N LEU A 22 12.94 0.55 5.79
CA LEU A 22 11.57 0.18 5.45
C LEU A 22 10.63 0.91 6.39
N HIS A 23 9.82 1.81 5.84
CA HIS A 23 8.76 2.50 6.55
C HIS A 23 7.45 1.76 6.37
N VAL A 24 6.68 1.63 7.46
CA VAL A 24 5.33 1.05 7.48
C VAL A 24 4.42 2.00 8.24
N MET A 25 3.33 2.44 7.63
CA MET A 25 2.45 3.44 8.23
C MET A 25 0.98 3.27 7.85
N GLY A 26 0.11 3.69 8.76
CA GLY A 26 -1.33 3.62 8.56
C GLY A 26 -1.88 2.20 8.65
N GLY A 27 -2.79 1.87 7.73
CA GLY A 27 -3.52 0.61 7.75
C GLY A 27 -4.73 0.63 8.70
N SER A 28 -5.50 -0.45 8.68
CA SER A 28 -6.52 -0.72 9.69
C SER A 28 -5.99 -1.63 10.80
N LYS A 29 -6.55 -1.47 12.00
CA LYS A 29 -6.34 -2.37 13.14
C LYS A 29 -7.04 -3.73 12.91
N GLU A 30 -6.95 -4.61 13.90
CA GLU A 30 -7.41 -6.01 13.84
C GLU A 30 -8.86 -6.21 13.38
N ASN A 31 -9.74 -5.25 13.66
CA ASN A 31 -11.13 -5.29 13.21
C ASN A 31 -11.32 -4.93 11.71
N ARG A 32 -10.23 -4.75 10.95
CA ARG A 32 -10.20 -4.29 9.55
C ARG A 32 -10.81 -2.91 9.29
N HIS A 33 -11.24 -2.20 10.32
CA HIS A 33 -11.99 -0.95 10.12
C HIS A 33 -11.35 0.23 10.83
N THR A 34 -10.96 0.09 12.10
CA THR A 34 -10.41 1.22 12.85
C THR A 34 -9.11 1.69 12.22
N PRO A 35 -9.02 2.94 11.75
CA PRO A 35 -7.81 3.46 11.14
C PRO A 35 -6.68 3.58 12.18
N SER A 36 -5.46 3.23 11.77
CA SER A 36 -4.24 3.42 12.54
C SER A 36 -3.50 4.66 12.05
N VAL A 37 -2.91 5.44 12.96
CA VAL A 37 -2.04 6.60 12.66
C VAL A 37 -0.55 6.28 12.83
N ASP A 38 -0.24 5.04 13.22
CA ASP A 38 1.14 4.68 13.53
C ASP A 38 2.03 4.75 12.29
N HIS A 39 3.29 5.13 12.52
CA HIS A 39 4.38 5.09 11.55
C HIS A 39 5.58 4.44 12.24
N TRP A 40 6.10 3.38 11.63
CA TRP A 40 7.26 2.64 12.10
C TRP A 40 8.30 2.57 10.99
N SER A 41 9.56 2.42 11.38
CA SER A 41 10.63 2.15 10.42
C SER A 41 11.67 1.18 10.99
N ILE A 42 12.31 0.42 10.10
CA ILE A 42 13.44 -0.44 10.46
C ILE A 42 14.55 -0.30 9.42
N ALA A 43 15.80 -0.19 9.86
CA ALA A 43 16.94 -0.16 8.95
C ALA A 43 17.03 -1.48 8.17
N VAL A 44 17.23 -1.40 6.86
CA VAL A 44 17.36 -2.56 5.99
C VAL A 44 18.51 -2.39 5.01
N LYS A 45 19.19 -3.50 4.69
CA LYS A 45 20.21 -3.58 3.65
C LYS A 45 20.26 -5.00 3.11
N ASP A 46 20.36 -5.16 1.80
CA ASP A 46 20.47 -6.46 1.12
C ASP A 46 19.38 -7.46 1.55
N GLY A 47 18.14 -6.97 1.66
CA GLY A 47 16.97 -7.77 2.06
C GLY A 47 16.93 -8.17 3.54
N LYS A 48 17.86 -7.68 4.36
CA LYS A 48 17.96 -7.99 5.79
C LYS A 48 17.73 -6.73 6.61
N ALA A 49 17.02 -6.88 7.73
CA ALA A 49 16.97 -5.82 8.73
C ALA A 49 18.30 -5.75 9.50
N LEU A 50 18.75 -4.52 9.76
CA LEU A 50 19.98 -4.21 10.49
C LEU A 50 19.74 -3.97 11.99
N GLU A 51 18.48 -3.80 12.37
CA GLU A 51 18.05 -3.54 13.74
C GLU A 51 17.15 -4.68 14.22
N LYS A 52 17.09 -4.89 15.54
CA LYS A 52 16.22 -5.91 16.15
C LYS A 52 14.82 -5.40 16.44
N GLU A 53 14.67 -4.08 16.55
CA GLU A 53 13.42 -3.44 16.97
C GLU A 53 13.01 -2.38 15.94
N TRP A 54 11.69 -2.25 15.76
CA TRP A 54 11.12 -1.19 14.95
C TRP A 54 11.20 0.14 15.68
N ARG A 55 11.64 1.18 14.99
CA ARG A 55 11.63 2.55 15.51
C ARG A 55 10.26 3.17 15.28
N LYS A 56 9.72 3.83 16.31
CA LYS A 56 8.52 4.65 16.20
C LYS A 56 8.88 5.99 15.54
N GLU A 57 8.15 6.34 14.48
CA GLU A 57 8.31 7.59 13.74
C GLU A 57 7.14 8.54 14.03
N ALA A 58 7.18 9.74 13.42
CA ALA A 58 6.08 10.70 13.51
C ALA A 58 4.78 10.10 12.95
N PRO A 59 3.67 10.08 13.73
CA PRO A 59 2.42 9.48 13.30
C PRO A 59 1.81 10.23 12.10
N ILE A 60 1.12 9.50 11.23
CA ILE A 60 0.49 10.10 10.05
C ILE A 60 -0.70 10.99 10.45
N PRO A 61 -0.96 12.11 9.75
CA PRO A 61 -2.01 13.06 10.16
C PRO A 61 -3.42 12.46 10.18
N ARG A 62 -3.71 11.53 9.26
CA ARG A 62 -4.95 10.77 9.23
C ARG A 62 -4.67 9.32 8.90
N GLY A 63 -5.23 8.43 9.71
CA GLY A 63 -5.08 6.99 9.54
C GLY A 63 -5.83 6.43 8.32
N GLY A 64 -5.76 5.11 8.15
CA GLY A 64 -6.57 4.38 7.17
C GLY A 64 -5.77 3.42 6.29
N PRO A 65 -6.42 2.36 5.78
CA PRO A 65 -5.82 1.43 4.84
C PRO A 65 -5.80 1.97 3.41
N HIS A 66 -5.17 1.19 2.53
CA HIS A 66 -5.27 1.33 1.08
C HIS A 66 -4.71 2.65 0.50
N ARG A 67 -3.73 3.25 1.19
CA ARG A 67 -3.07 4.50 0.80
C ARG A 67 -1.91 4.25 -0.16
N ALA A 68 -1.72 5.15 -1.12
CA ALA A 68 -0.52 5.19 -1.95
C ALA A 68 0.66 5.82 -1.18
N CYS A 69 1.87 5.33 -1.43
CA CYS A 69 3.08 5.89 -0.85
C CYS A 69 4.22 5.97 -1.86
N VAL A 70 4.84 7.15 -1.98
CA VAL A 70 5.94 7.42 -2.91
C VAL A 70 7.03 8.24 -2.24
N VAL A 71 8.30 7.94 -2.56
CA VAL A 71 9.43 8.79 -2.22
C VAL A 71 9.85 9.57 -3.46
N MET A 72 9.95 10.89 -3.33
CA MET A 72 10.40 11.77 -4.40
C MET A 72 11.18 12.94 -3.80
N SER A 73 12.33 13.27 -4.38
CA SER A 73 13.18 14.39 -3.94
C SER A 73 13.51 14.36 -2.44
N ASP A 74 13.88 13.17 -1.95
CA ASP A 74 14.19 12.89 -0.54
C ASP A 74 13.06 13.29 0.45
N ARG A 75 11.82 13.13 0.01
CA ARG A 75 10.61 13.30 0.81
C ARG A 75 9.69 12.13 0.56
N LEU A 76 8.90 11.78 1.57
CA LEU A 76 7.93 10.71 1.48
C LEU A 76 6.51 11.31 1.38
N PHE A 77 5.71 10.81 0.46
CA PHE A 77 4.35 11.28 0.22
C PHE A 77 3.36 10.14 0.50
N LEU A 78 2.24 10.49 1.10
CA LEU A 78 1.16 9.57 1.45
C LEU A 78 -0.16 10.13 0.90
N ILE A 79 -0.87 9.37 0.08
CA ILE A 79 -1.98 9.88 -0.73
C ILE A 79 -3.19 8.95 -0.66
N GLY A 80 -4.40 9.52 -0.56
CA GLY A 80 -5.67 8.82 -0.68
C GLY A 80 -5.97 7.86 0.48
N GLY A 81 -6.54 6.70 0.14
CA GLY A 81 -6.96 5.64 1.06
C GLY A 81 -8.42 5.73 1.49
N GLN A 82 -8.77 5.01 2.56
CA GLN A 82 -10.12 5.01 3.10
C GLN A 82 -10.15 4.96 4.63
N GLU A 83 -11.33 5.16 5.22
CA GLU A 83 -11.52 5.13 6.68
C GLU A 83 -11.27 3.75 7.27
N GLY A 84 -11.70 2.73 6.56
CA GLY A 84 -11.54 1.34 6.95
C GLY A 84 -12.17 0.42 5.93
N ASP A 85 -11.95 -0.86 6.10
CA ASP A 85 -12.47 -1.91 5.23
C ASP A 85 -13.69 -2.59 5.90
N PHE A 86 -14.27 -3.58 5.22
CA PHE A 86 -15.37 -4.38 5.74
C PHE A 86 -14.91 -5.22 6.93
N MET A 87 -15.66 -5.09 8.03
CA MET A 87 -15.39 -5.83 9.25
C MET A 87 -15.69 -7.31 9.04
N PRO A 88 -14.88 -8.21 9.62
CA PRO A 88 -15.23 -9.61 9.63
C PRO A 88 -16.55 -9.82 10.40
N LYS A 89 -17.42 -10.69 9.88
CA LYS A 89 -18.60 -11.14 10.63
C LYS A 89 -18.14 -12.10 11.73
N PRO A 90 -18.41 -11.82 13.02
CA PRO A 90 -18.03 -12.71 14.10
C PRO A 90 -18.55 -14.14 13.86
N GLY A 91 -17.68 -15.14 14.00
CA GLY A 91 -18.04 -16.55 13.85
C GLY A 91 -18.44 -16.99 12.43
N SER A 92 -18.19 -16.19 11.39
CA SER A 92 -18.53 -16.62 10.03
C SER A 92 -17.68 -17.83 9.61
N PRO A 93 -18.30 -18.99 9.29
CA PRO A 93 -17.55 -20.21 8.96
C PRO A 93 -16.79 -20.11 7.63
N ILE A 94 -17.07 -19.08 6.83
CA ILE A 94 -16.43 -18.82 5.53
C ILE A 94 -15.87 -17.40 5.43
N PHE A 95 -15.51 -16.79 6.56
CA PHE A 95 -14.81 -15.50 6.60
C PHE A 95 -15.53 -14.34 5.88
N LYS A 96 -16.88 -14.28 5.95
CA LYS A 96 -17.65 -13.17 5.34
C LYS A 96 -17.36 -11.85 6.05
N CYS A 97 -17.38 -10.76 5.28
CA CYS A 97 -17.31 -9.41 5.81
C CYS A 97 -18.67 -8.69 5.75
N SER A 98 -18.86 -7.73 6.64
CA SER A 98 -20.04 -6.86 6.68
C SER A 98 -19.82 -5.65 5.78
N ARG A 99 -20.53 -5.62 4.64
CA ARG A 99 -20.53 -4.46 3.74
C ARG A 99 -21.14 -3.24 4.45
N ARG A 100 -20.57 -2.08 4.17
CA ARG A 100 -21.02 -0.78 4.68
C ARG A 100 -20.67 0.30 3.66
N HIS A 101 -21.11 1.52 3.92
CA HIS A 101 -20.67 2.67 3.14
C HIS A 101 -19.17 2.91 3.36
N GLU A 102 -18.39 2.93 2.29
CA GLU A 102 -16.94 3.20 2.33
C GLU A 102 -16.70 4.70 2.21
N VAL A 103 -15.94 5.25 3.15
CA VAL A 103 -15.49 6.65 3.10
C VAL A 103 -14.08 6.68 2.53
N VAL A 104 -13.94 7.21 1.33
CA VAL A 104 -12.69 7.30 0.57
C VAL A 104 -12.08 8.70 0.73
N TYR A 105 -10.76 8.77 0.76
CA TYR A 105 -10.01 10.00 1.03
C TYR A 105 -9.38 10.59 -0.22
N GLY A 106 -9.39 11.91 -0.30
CA GLY A 106 -8.57 12.69 -1.24
C GLY A 106 -7.30 13.24 -0.58
N ASP A 107 -7.09 12.97 0.71
CA ASP A 107 -6.03 13.61 1.49
C ASP A 107 -4.64 13.27 0.93
N ALA A 108 -3.76 14.28 0.89
CA ALA A 108 -2.36 14.12 0.52
C ALA A 108 -1.47 14.74 1.59
N TYR A 109 -0.41 14.02 1.96
CA TYR A 109 0.56 14.44 2.97
C TYR A 109 1.98 14.24 2.46
N MET A 110 2.89 15.07 2.96
CA MET A 110 4.33 14.92 2.73
C MET A 110 5.06 14.93 4.07
N LEU A 111 5.93 13.95 4.27
CA LEU A 111 6.91 13.90 5.33
C LEU A 111 8.20 14.54 4.82
N ASP A 112 8.64 15.62 5.47
CA ASP A 112 9.86 16.31 5.09
C ASP A 112 11.12 15.67 5.66
N SER A 113 12.28 16.23 5.29
CA SER A 113 13.60 15.78 5.73
C SER A 113 13.82 15.84 7.23
N GLU A 114 13.02 16.65 7.96
CA GLU A 114 13.04 16.78 9.42
C GLU A 114 12.05 15.81 10.10
N MET A 115 11.47 14.87 9.34
CA MET A 115 10.46 13.92 9.83
C MET A 115 9.18 14.60 10.32
N LYS A 116 8.79 15.72 9.70
CA LYS A 116 7.53 16.42 10.00
C LYS A 116 6.53 16.27 8.86
N TRP A 117 5.33 15.82 9.20
CA TRP A 117 4.21 15.72 8.26
C TRP A 117 3.63 17.10 7.95
N LYS A 118 3.40 17.37 6.66
CA LYS A 118 2.68 18.56 6.16
C LYS A 118 1.51 18.13 5.31
N VAL A 119 0.42 18.88 5.42
CA VAL A 119 -0.76 18.72 4.58
C VAL A 119 -0.48 19.34 3.23
N LEU A 120 -0.83 18.62 2.16
CA LEU A 120 -0.79 19.09 0.78
C LEU A 120 -2.22 19.32 0.26
N PRO A 121 -2.38 20.04 -0.87
CA PRO A 121 -3.65 20.08 -1.57
C PRO A 121 -4.17 18.65 -1.85
N PRO A 122 -5.47 18.38 -1.62
CA PRO A 122 -6.03 17.04 -1.81
C PRO A 122 -6.12 16.68 -3.31
N MET A 123 -6.25 15.39 -3.59
CA MET A 123 -6.61 14.90 -4.92
C MET A 123 -7.97 15.46 -5.35
N PRO A 124 -8.16 15.81 -6.64
CA PRO A 124 -9.44 16.27 -7.17
C PRO A 124 -10.59 15.26 -6.97
N LYS A 125 -10.25 13.97 -6.94
CA LYS A 125 -11.17 12.87 -6.68
C LYS A 125 -10.60 11.98 -5.58
N PRO A 126 -11.34 11.72 -4.49
CA PRO A 126 -10.96 10.73 -3.50
C PRO A 126 -10.73 9.36 -4.13
N ASN A 127 -9.67 8.66 -3.75
CA ASN A 127 -9.37 7.32 -4.25
C ASN A 127 -8.75 6.41 -3.18
N SER A 128 -9.01 5.11 -3.31
CA SER A 128 -8.53 4.05 -2.42
C SER A 128 -8.13 2.84 -3.26
N HIS A 129 -7.51 1.85 -2.64
CA HIS A 129 -6.91 0.68 -3.30
C HIS A 129 -5.85 1.08 -4.33
N ILE A 130 -5.00 2.03 -3.92
CA ILE A 130 -3.92 2.63 -4.72
C ILE A 130 -2.55 2.35 -4.10
N GLU A 131 -2.39 1.24 -3.38
CA GLU A 131 -1.21 0.92 -2.57
C GLU A 131 0.05 0.61 -3.38
N SER A 132 -0.07 0.51 -4.70
CA SER A 132 1.06 0.32 -5.60
C SER A 132 2.12 1.40 -5.31
N SER A 133 3.35 0.99 -5.00
CA SER A 133 4.46 1.91 -4.78
C SER A 133 4.79 2.60 -6.11
N LEU A 134 4.29 3.82 -6.28
CA LEU A 134 4.63 4.66 -7.42
C LEU A 134 6.11 5.06 -7.28
N ALA A 135 6.95 4.69 -8.24
CA ALA A 135 8.33 5.14 -8.31
C ALA A 135 8.43 6.30 -9.31
N ALA A 136 8.78 7.49 -8.82
CA ALA A 136 9.16 8.60 -9.69
C ALA A 136 10.61 8.36 -10.18
N ILE A 137 10.76 7.84 -11.41
CA ILE A 137 12.06 7.80 -12.08
C ILE A 137 12.29 9.20 -12.66
N MET A 138 12.94 10.08 -11.91
CA MET A 138 13.44 11.35 -12.46
C MET A 138 14.91 11.16 -12.85
N GLU A 139 15.16 10.69 -14.07
CA GLU A 139 16.35 11.16 -14.78
C GLU A 139 16.00 12.53 -15.39
N THR A 140 16.78 13.52 -14.96
CA THR A 140 16.84 14.90 -15.42
C THR A 140 16.58 15.06 -16.91
N TYR A 141 15.43 15.60 -17.33
CA TYR A 141 15.37 16.42 -18.55
C TYR A 141 14.27 17.48 -18.43
N HIS A 142 14.70 18.74 -18.44
CA HIS A 142 13.85 19.87 -18.77
C HIS A 142 13.38 19.75 -20.24
N THR A 143 12.14 20.16 -20.48
CA THR A 143 11.48 20.54 -21.75
C THR A 143 10.59 19.51 -22.48
N LYS A 144 9.31 19.91 -22.66
CA LYS A 144 8.29 19.50 -23.65
C LYS A 144 7.75 18.05 -23.71
N GLU A 145 8.03 17.19 -22.74
CA GLU A 145 7.75 15.74 -22.79
C GLU A 145 6.58 15.25 -21.91
N ASP A 146 5.56 16.08 -21.64
CA ASP A 146 4.47 15.71 -20.71
C ASP A 146 3.41 14.76 -21.30
N ASP A 147 3.28 14.68 -22.63
CA ASP A 147 2.30 13.78 -23.27
C ASP A 147 2.83 12.34 -23.45
N CYS A 148 4.14 12.16 -23.64
CA CYS A 148 4.74 10.82 -23.79
C CYS A 148 4.80 10.06 -22.45
N LYS A 149 5.08 10.77 -21.34
CA LYS A 149 5.20 10.18 -20.00
C LYS A 149 3.85 9.70 -19.44
N ARG A 150 2.75 10.40 -19.74
CA ARG A 150 1.39 9.95 -19.35
C ARG A 150 1.03 8.59 -19.94
N ASN A 151 1.44 8.33 -21.18
CA ASN A 151 1.11 7.09 -21.88
C ASN A 151 1.90 5.91 -21.31
N ALA A 152 3.19 6.08 -21.00
CA ALA A 152 4.01 4.99 -20.47
C ALA A 152 3.51 4.46 -19.11
N TYR A 153 3.05 5.35 -18.22
CA TYR A 153 2.50 4.94 -16.91
C TYR A 153 1.13 4.26 -17.04
N MET A 154 0.24 4.81 -17.87
CA MET A 154 -1.06 4.18 -18.15
C MET A 154 -0.89 2.81 -18.83
N GLU A 155 0.13 2.65 -19.67
CA GLU A 155 0.42 1.40 -20.37
C GLU A 155 1.02 0.35 -19.43
N ALA A 156 1.90 0.74 -18.50
CA ALA A 156 2.40 -0.14 -17.45
C ALA A 156 1.29 -0.58 -16.48
N GLU A 157 0.39 0.33 -16.08
CA GLU A 157 -0.77 0.02 -15.23
C GLU A 157 -1.75 -0.90 -15.96
N LEU A 158 -2.02 -0.65 -17.25
CA LEU A 158 -2.84 -1.52 -18.08
C LEU A 158 -2.24 -2.92 -18.23
N GLN A 159 -0.93 -3.03 -18.44
CA GLN A 159 -0.24 -4.32 -18.51
C GLN A 159 -0.30 -5.08 -17.18
N CYS A 160 -0.14 -4.39 -16.04
CA CYS A 160 -0.27 -5.00 -14.72
C CYS A 160 -1.71 -5.48 -14.46
N SER A 161 -2.70 -4.65 -14.78
CA SER A 161 -4.13 -4.99 -14.66
C SER A 161 -4.51 -6.17 -15.54
N ASN A 162 -4.02 -6.22 -16.79
CA ASN A 162 -4.23 -7.36 -17.70
C ASN A 162 -3.57 -8.64 -17.16
N GLY A 163 -2.38 -8.53 -16.56
CA GLY A 163 -1.70 -9.64 -15.89
C GLY A 163 -2.53 -10.21 -14.73
N ILE A 164 -3.06 -9.33 -13.89
CA ILE A 164 -3.93 -9.71 -12.75
C ILE A 164 -5.22 -10.36 -13.24
N GLN A 165 -5.91 -9.78 -14.23
CA GLN A 165 -7.13 -10.36 -14.79
C GLN A 165 -6.89 -11.71 -15.46
N SER A 166 -5.73 -11.89 -16.10
CA SER A 166 -5.32 -13.16 -16.69
C SER A 166 -5.09 -14.22 -15.61
N MET A 167 -4.40 -13.87 -14.52
CA MET A 167 -4.21 -14.75 -13.38
C MET A 167 -5.54 -15.12 -12.72
N GLU A 168 -6.43 -14.15 -12.51
CA GLU A 168 -7.76 -14.38 -11.95
C GLU A 168 -8.59 -15.33 -12.83
N ARG A 169 -8.54 -15.17 -14.16
CA ARG A 169 -9.22 -16.06 -15.10
C ARG A 169 -8.67 -17.49 -15.03
N LYS A 170 -7.34 -17.65 -14.98
CA LYS A 170 -6.69 -18.96 -14.83
C LYS A 170 -7.04 -19.62 -13.50
N LEU A 171 -7.05 -18.86 -12.41
CA LEU A 171 -7.49 -19.29 -11.09
C LEU A 171 -8.94 -19.78 -11.10
N ARG A 172 -9.87 -19.01 -11.69
CA ARG A 172 -11.27 -19.40 -11.81
C ARG A 172 -11.44 -20.69 -12.60
N ILE A 173 -10.74 -20.84 -13.72
CA ILE A 173 -10.77 -22.07 -14.52
C ILE A 173 -10.22 -23.26 -13.73
N ALA A 174 -9.07 -23.09 -13.06
CA ALA A 174 -8.46 -24.14 -12.24
C ALA A 174 -9.36 -24.55 -11.06
N CYS A 175 -10.05 -23.62 -10.42
CA CYS A 175 -11.00 -23.91 -9.34
C CYS A 175 -12.29 -24.60 -9.80
N HIS A 176 -12.64 -24.50 -11.09
CA HIS A 176 -13.82 -25.16 -11.67
C HIS A 176 -13.50 -26.48 -12.39
N ALA A 177 -12.23 -26.87 -12.48
CA ALA A 177 -11.82 -28.17 -13.00
C ALA A 177 -12.18 -29.29 -12.00
N SER A 178 -12.58 -30.46 -12.50
CA SER A 178 -13.01 -31.61 -11.68
C SER A 178 -11.90 -32.19 -10.79
N ASP A 179 -10.64 -31.82 -11.04
CA ASP A 179 -9.42 -32.22 -10.35
C ASP A 179 -8.67 -31.03 -9.71
N ALA A 180 -9.38 -29.92 -9.46
CA ALA A 180 -8.82 -28.67 -8.94
C ALA A 180 -7.84 -28.88 -7.75
N ASN A 181 -6.57 -28.48 -7.95
CA ASN A 181 -5.54 -28.49 -6.91
C ASN A 181 -4.77 -27.15 -6.91
N ILE A 182 -4.63 -26.52 -5.74
CA ILE A 182 -4.00 -25.21 -5.54
C ILE A 182 -2.50 -25.20 -5.87
N ASP A 183 -1.84 -26.37 -5.80
CA ASP A 183 -0.42 -26.54 -6.13
C ASP A 183 -0.13 -26.32 -7.63
N ASN A 184 -1.14 -26.46 -8.49
CA ASN A 184 -1.02 -26.21 -9.92
C ASN A 184 -1.01 -24.72 -10.29
N VAL A 185 -1.35 -23.84 -9.34
CA VAL A 185 -1.45 -22.39 -9.56
C VAL A 185 -0.24 -21.63 -9.01
N LEU A 186 0.43 -22.17 -7.98
CA LEU A 186 1.52 -21.49 -7.27
C LEU A 186 2.93 -21.81 -7.80
N LYS A 187 3.07 -22.46 -8.96
CA LYS A 187 4.39 -22.68 -9.58
C LYS A 187 4.92 -21.38 -10.18
N VAL A 188 5.70 -20.66 -9.39
CA VAL A 188 6.68 -19.65 -9.81
C VAL A 188 8.03 -20.33 -9.99
#